data_AF-A0A0D0AEZ9-F1
#
_entry.id   AF-A0A0D0AEZ9-F1
#
_cell.length_a   1.000
_cell.length_b   1.000
_cell.length_c   1.000
_cell.angle_alpha   90.00
_cell.angle_beta   90.00
_cell.angle_gamma   90.00
#
_symmetry.space_group_name_H-M   'P 1'
#
loop_
_entity.id
_entity.type
_entity.pdbx_description
1 polymer ?
#
loop_
_entity_poly.entity_id
_entity_poly.type
_entity_poly.pdbx_seq_one_letter_code
_entity_poly.pdbx_strand_id
1 'polypeptide(L)'
;MSNYDERYDVTPILESRYFILPASAAFVGVFIGAVRGSRLASLRFLAENAHRPPKTIRGWYLYNKTKNYKRMAAGLLSGGKDGVKLGMTALVWVGIEDGLGRCGTPIEDLKEVGAGVGTAGAFSITDLGGVLVVVHCCLDL
;
A
#
# COMPACT_ATOMS: atom_id res chain seq x y z
N MET A 1 31.49 -2.97 -32.03
CA MET A 1 30.68 -1.77 -31.74
C MET A 1 29.21 -2.22 -31.67
N SER A 2 28.90 -3.06 -30.68
CA SER A 2 28.12 -2.72 -29.47
C SER A 2 26.62 -2.92 -29.70
N ASN A 3 26.15 -4.14 -29.40
CA ASN A 3 24.74 -4.60 -29.35
C ASN A 3 23.97 -3.94 -28.20
N TYR A 4 24.15 -2.63 -28.00
CA TYR A 4 23.51 -1.85 -26.94
C TYR A 4 22.56 -0.80 -27.53
N ASP A 5 22.74 -0.38 -28.78
CA ASP A 5 21.89 0.65 -29.40
C ASP A 5 20.45 0.16 -29.64
N GLU A 6 20.27 -1.10 -30.05
CA GLU A 6 18.96 -1.72 -30.36
C GLU A 6 18.06 -1.96 -29.12
N ARG A 7 18.60 -1.78 -27.89
CA ARG A 7 17.84 -1.88 -26.63
C ARG A 7 17.32 -0.54 -26.11
N TYR A 8 17.73 0.59 -26.69
CA TYR A 8 17.32 1.95 -26.29
C TYR A 8 16.51 2.67 -27.36
N ASP A 9 16.00 1.95 -28.35
CA ASP A 9 14.98 2.50 -29.23
C ASP A 9 13.76 2.90 -28.38
N VAL A 10 13.43 4.18 -28.47
CA VAL A 10 12.30 4.82 -27.83
C VAL A 10 10.98 4.21 -28.35
N THR A 11 10.61 3.05 -27.81
CA THR A 11 9.32 2.44 -28.07
C THR A 11 8.23 3.45 -27.68
N PRO A 12 7.34 3.85 -28.60
CA PRO A 12 6.57 5.09 -28.48
C PRO A 12 5.40 5.06 -27.46
N ILE A 13 5.36 4.08 -26.56
CA ILE A 13 4.39 3.98 -25.46
C ILE A 13 5.09 3.39 -24.23
N LEU A 14 4.94 4.04 -23.07
CA LEU A 14 5.38 3.58 -21.75
C LEU A 14 5.31 2.05 -21.57
N GLU A 15 6.41 1.41 -21.16
CA GLU A 15 6.48 -0.02 -20.81
C GLU A 15 5.28 -0.45 -19.95
N SER A 16 4.59 -1.55 -20.32
CA SER A 16 3.52 -2.14 -19.50
C SER A 16 3.95 -2.34 -18.03
N ARG A 17 5.25 -2.58 -17.80
CA ARG A 17 5.88 -2.73 -16.47
C ARG A 17 5.65 -1.53 -15.55
N TYR A 18 5.72 -0.30 -16.05
CA TYR A 18 5.53 0.93 -15.24
C TYR A 18 4.12 1.10 -14.71
N PHE A 19 3.13 0.53 -15.40
CA PHE A 19 1.74 0.58 -14.95
C PHE A 19 1.33 -0.70 -14.22
N ILE A 20 1.71 -1.87 -14.72
CA ILE A 20 1.23 -3.15 -14.20
C ILE A 20 1.83 -3.48 -12.84
N LEU A 21 3.12 -3.18 -12.60
CA LEU A 21 3.79 -3.50 -11.33
C LEU A 21 3.25 -2.62 -10.20
N PRO A 22 3.17 -1.28 -10.35
CA PRO A 22 2.58 -0.45 -9.31
C PRO A 22 1.09 -0.65 -9.12
N ALA A 23 0.33 -0.85 -10.20
CA ALA A 23 -1.10 -1.10 -10.09
C ALA A 23 -1.37 -2.40 -9.32
N SER A 24 -0.69 -3.50 -9.69
CA SER A 24 -0.84 -4.78 -8.99
C SER A 24 -0.39 -4.70 -7.52
N ALA A 25 0.74 -4.04 -7.24
CA ALA A 25 1.20 -3.80 -5.86
C ALA A 25 0.18 -2.97 -5.06
N ALA A 26 -0.40 -1.94 -5.66
CA ALA A 26 -1.43 -1.13 -5.03
C ALA A 26 -2.70 -1.94 -4.74
N PHE A 27 -3.15 -2.77 -5.68
CA PHE A 27 -4.30 -3.66 -5.46
C PHE A 27 -4.06 -4.60 -4.27
N VAL A 28 -2.91 -5.27 -4.23
CA VAL A 28 -2.53 -6.16 -3.12
C VAL A 28 -2.48 -5.38 -1.80
N GLY A 29 -1.93 -4.16 -1.80
CA GLY A 29 -1.91 -3.26 -0.64
C GLY A 29 -3.29 -2.90 -0.14
N VAL A 30 -4.23 -2.59 -1.05
CA VAL A 30 -5.63 -2.32 -0.71
C VAL A 30 -6.28 -3.50 0.00
N PHE A 31 -6.11 -4.73 -0.52
CA PHE A 31 -6.69 -5.91 0.12
C PHE A 31 -6.12 -6.16 1.51
N ILE A 32 -4.80 -6.08 1.64
CA ILE A 32 -4.10 -6.30 2.91
C ILE A 32 -4.53 -5.25 3.95
N GLY A 33 -4.52 -3.96 3.57
CA GLY A 33 -4.93 -2.87 4.44
C GLY A 33 -6.39 -2.97 4.84
N ALA A 34 -7.29 -3.26 3.88
CA ALA A 34 -8.72 -3.39 4.15
C ALA A 34 -9.05 -4.49 5.15
N VAL A 35 -8.39 -5.66 5.04
CA VAL A 35 -8.57 -6.76 6.00
C VAL A 35 -8.05 -6.37 7.39
N ARG A 36 -6.89 -5.71 7.46
CA ARG A 36 -6.29 -5.27 8.74
C ARG A 36 -7.14 -4.21 9.44
N GLY A 37 -7.52 -3.14 8.72
CA GLY A 37 -8.31 -2.05 9.30
C GLY A 37 -9.72 -2.46 9.69
N SER A 38 -10.39 -3.31 8.89
CA SER A 38 -11.72 -3.83 9.22
C SER A 38 -11.71 -4.70 10.48
N ARG A 39 -10.68 -5.55 10.65
CA ARG A 39 -10.49 -6.36 11.88
C ARG A 39 -10.28 -5.49 13.10
N LEU A 40 -9.41 -4.48 13.00
CA LEU A 40 -9.11 -3.58 14.11
C LEU A 40 -10.35 -2.78 14.55
N ALA A 41 -11.08 -2.19 13.60
CA ALA A 41 -12.33 -1.48 13.89
C ALA A 41 -13.41 -2.40 14.48
N SER A 42 -13.45 -3.66 14.04
CA SER A 42 -14.34 -4.64 14.64
C SER A 42 -14.02 -4.92 16.11
N LEU A 43 -12.74 -5.11 16.43
CA LEU A 43 -12.32 -5.43 17.80
C LEU A 43 -12.56 -4.23 18.72
N ARG A 44 -12.28 -3.01 18.26
CA ARG A 44 -12.61 -1.78 18.97
C ARG A 44 -14.10 -1.65 19.25
N PHE A 45 -14.95 -1.86 18.25
CA PHE A 45 -16.40 -1.83 18.43
C PHE A 45 -16.90 -2.88 19.43
N LEU A 46 -16.31 -4.08 19.42
CA LEU A 46 -16.62 -5.14 20.38
C LEU A 46 -16.19 -4.76 21.81
N ALA A 47 -15.02 -4.15 21.96
CA ALA A 47 -14.54 -3.67 23.26
C ALA A 47 -15.44 -2.55 23.81
N GLU A 48 -15.79 -1.56 22.99
CA GLU A 48 -16.72 -0.47 23.33
C GLU A 48 -18.10 -1.00 23.78
N ASN A 49 -18.60 -2.05 23.13
CA ASN A 49 -19.97 -2.55 23.33
C ASN A 49 -20.04 -3.87 24.11
N ALA A 50 -18.95 -4.33 24.71
CA ALA A 50 -18.91 -5.59 25.47
C ALA A 50 -19.97 -5.63 26.59
N HIS A 51 -20.30 -4.47 27.14
CA HIS A 51 -21.28 -4.31 28.22
C HIS A 51 -22.73 -4.13 27.74
N ARG A 52 -23.00 -3.95 26.44
CA ARG A 52 -24.36 -3.72 25.87
C ARG A 52 -24.75 -4.77 24.83
N PRO A 53 -24.91 -6.05 25.21
CA PRO A 53 -25.35 -7.07 24.26
C PRO A 53 -26.81 -6.80 23.82
N PRO A 54 -27.14 -6.99 22.52
CA PRO A 54 -28.50 -6.78 22.03
C PRO A 54 -29.49 -7.75 22.68
N LYS A 55 -30.59 -7.23 23.22
CA LYS A 55 -31.66 -8.02 23.86
C LYS A 55 -32.89 -8.22 22.99
N THR A 56 -33.05 -7.43 21.92
CA THR A 56 -34.20 -7.47 21.00
C THR A 56 -33.74 -7.71 19.55
N ILE A 57 -34.61 -8.28 18.71
CA ILE A 57 -34.31 -8.54 17.28
C ILE A 57 -33.97 -7.23 16.54
N ARG A 58 -34.75 -6.16 16.79
CA ARG A 58 -34.49 -4.83 16.24
C ARG A 58 -33.13 -4.29 16.68
N GLY A 59 -32.78 -4.48 17.96
CA GLY A 59 -31.48 -4.09 18.50
C GLY A 59 -30.33 -4.86 17.85
N TRP A 60 -30.50 -6.16 17.60
CA TRP A 60 -29.50 -6.99 16.90
C TRP A 60 -29.23 -6.50 15.47
N TYR A 61 -30.26 -6.13 14.73
CA TYR A 61 -30.09 -5.58 13.38
C TYR A 61 -29.33 -4.24 13.40
N LEU A 62 -29.75 -3.31 14.26
CA LEU A 62 -29.09 -2.01 14.38
C LEU A 62 -27.62 -2.15 14.82
N TYR A 63 -27.35 -3.07 15.73
CA TYR A 63 -25.99 -3.39 16.18
C TYR A 63 -25.10 -3.85 15.02
N ASN A 64 -25.55 -4.81 14.21
CA ASN A 64 -24.78 -5.31 13.07
C ASN A 64 -24.64 -4.29 11.95
N LYS A 65 -25.67 -3.46 11.71
CA LYS A 65 -25.61 -2.37 10.73
C LYS A 65 -24.50 -1.38 11.08
N THR A 66 -24.48 -0.89 12.31
CA THR A 66 -23.45 0.04 12.80
C THR A 66 -22.06 -0.59 12.78
N LYS A 67 -21.95 -1.86 13.19
CA LYS A 67 -20.70 -2.61 13.13
C LYS A 67 -20.16 -2.73 11.71
N ASN A 68 -21.03 -2.99 10.73
CA ASN A 68 -20.62 -3.13 9.33
C ASN A 68 -20.16 -1.79 8.75
N TYR A 69 -20.84 -0.68 9.03
CA TYR A 69 -20.40 0.64 8.56
C TYR A 69 -19.03 1.03 9.12
N LYS A 70 -18.79 0.85 10.42
CA LYS A 70 -17.48 1.12 11.03
C LYS A 70 -16.38 0.25 10.42
N ARG A 71 -16.66 -1.04 10.17
CA ARG A 71 -15.71 -1.97 9.53
C ARG A 71 -15.39 -1.57 8.08
N MET A 72 -16.40 -1.20 7.29
CA MET A 72 -16.22 -0.80 5.89
C MET A 72 -15.44 0.51 5.77
N ALA A 73 -15.79 1.52 6.57
CA ALA A 73 -15.10 2.81 6.56
C ALA A 73 -13.61 2.65 6.94
N ALA A 74 -13.33 1.93 8.03
CA ALA A 74 -11.96 1.66 8.45
C ALA A 74 -11.19 0.81 7.42
N GLY A 75 -11.84 -0.18 6.81
CA GLY A 75 -11.25 -1.00 5.75
C GLY A 75 -10.88 -0.18 4.51
N LEU A 76 -11.76 0.71 4.04
CA LEU A 76 -11.48 1.55 2.88
C LEU A 76 -10.34 2.55 3.15
N LEU A 77 -10.32 3.18 4.32
CA LEU A 77 -9.29 4.17 4.67
C LEU A 77 -7.90 3.51 4.81
N SER A 78 -7.83 2.39 5.55
CA SER A 78 -6.59 1.63 5.73
C SER A 78 -6.12 0.97 4.43
N GLY A 79 -7.04 0.40 3.64
CA GLY A 79 -6.75 -0.15 2.32
C GLY A 79 -6.20 0.91 1.36
N GLY A 80 -6.82 2.08 1.28
CA GLY A 80 -6.30 3.19 0.46
C GLY A 80 -4.88 3.60 0.87
N LYS A 81 -4.63 3.73 2.18
CA LYS A 81 -3.30 4.08 2.71
C LYS A 81 -2.24 3.03 2.34
N ASP A 82 -2.51 1.75 2.60
CA ASP A 82 -1.57 0.66 2.30
C ASP A 82 -1.39 0.46 0.80
N GLY A 83 -2.45 0.64 0.00
CA GLY A 83 -2.41 0.60 -1.46
C GLY A 83 -1.51 1.67 -2.06
N VAL A 84 -1.65 2.93 -1.65
CA VAL A 84 -0.77 4.02 -2.11
C VAL A 84 0.66 3.76 -1.66
N LYS A 85 0.88 3.30 -0.43
CA LYS A 85 2.22 2.98 0.07
C LYS A 85 2.91 1.94 -0.81
N LEU A 86 2.27 0.81 -1.08
CA LEU A 86 2.85 -0.25 -1.91
C LEU A 86 3.00 0.17 -3.38
N GLY A 87 2.02 0.87 -3.94
CA GLY A 87 2.08 1.38 -5.31
C GLY A 87 3.27 2.35 -5.51
N MET A 88 3.46 3.30 -4.58
CA MET A 88 4.60 4.22 -4.62
C MET A 88 5.94 3.49 -4.49
N THR A 89 6.03 2.49 -3.60
CA THR A 89 7.28 1.72 -3.45
C THR A 89 7.63 0.93 -4.70
N ALA A 90 6.62 0.37 -5.39
CA ALA A 90 6.82 -0.32 -6.67
C ALA A 90 7.19 0.64 -7.80
N LEU A 91 6.64 1.87 -7.82
CA LEU A 91 7.08 2.91 -8.76
C LEU A 91 8.54 3.29 -8.56
N VAL A 92 8.96 3.46 -7.31
CA VAL A 92 10.36 3.76 -6.97
C VAL A 92 11.27 2.62 -7.41
N TRP A 93 10.86 1.36 -7.20
CA TRP A 93 11.62 0.19 -7.68
C TRP A 93 11.91 0.28 -9.18
N VAL A 94 10.85 0.39 -9.99
CA VAL A 94 10.97 0.39 -11.45
C VAL A 94 11.75 1.62 -11.94
N GLY A 95 11.54 2.78 -11.32
CA GLY A 95 12.30 3.99 -11.67
C GLY A 95 13.80 3.88 -11.39
N ILE A 96 14.19 3.18 -10.32
CA ILE A 96 15.60 2.97 -9.98
C ILE A 96 16.24 1.92 -10.89
N GLU A 97 15.55 0.80 -11.17
CA GLU A 97 16.03 -0.21 -12.13
C GLU A 97 16.33 0.41 -13.50
N ASP A 98 15.37 1.15 -14.05
CA ASP A 98 15.52 1.77 -15.36
C ASP A 98 16.52 2.93 -15.35
N GLY A 99 16.64 3.64 -14.22
CA GLY A 99 17.65 4.67 -14.03
C GLY A 99 19.07 4.11 -14.06
N LEU A 100 19.33 3.04 -13.29
CA LEU A 100 20.63 2.37 -13.23
C LEU A 100 20.96 1.63 -14.53
N GLY A 101 19.95 1.04 -15.19
CA GLY A 101 20.10 0.41 -16.50
C GLY A 101 20.68 1.35 -17.55
N ARG A 102 20.24 2.62 -17.57
CA ARG A 102 20.71 3.66 -18.51
C ARG A 102 22.16 4.10 -18.29
N CYS A 103 22.77 3.81 -17.13
CA CYS A 103 24.12 4.27 -16.82
C CYS A 103 25.25 3.36 -17.35
N GLY A 104 24.93 2.23 -17.99
CA GLY A 104 25.90 1.32 -18.63
C GLY A 104 26.66 0.40 -17.67
N THR A 105 27.51 -0.46 -18.23
CA THR A 105 28.38 -1.39 -17.46
C THR A 105 29.55 -0.61 -16.85
N PRO A 106 29.94 -0.83 -15.57
CA PRO A 106 29.69 -1.95 -14.64
C PRO A 106 28.49 -1.79 -13.68
N ILE A 107 27.74 -0.70 -13.80
CA ILE A 107 26.70 -0.31 -12.83
C ILE A 107 25.40 -1.12 -13.05
N GLU A 108 25.22 -1.67 -14.25
CA GLU A 108 24.13 -2.58 -14.60
C GLU A 108 24.11 -3.85 -13.73
N ASP A 109 25.28 -4.41 -13.37
CA ASP A 109 25.36 -5.60 -12.51
C ASP A 109 24.89 -5.33 -11.07
N LEU A 110 24.84 -4.05 -10.67
CA LEU A 110 24.42 -3.59 -9.35
C LEU A 110 22.98 -3.05 -9.32
N LYS A 111 22.24 -3.11 -10.42
CA LYS A 111 20.88 -2.53 -10.52
C LYS A 111 19.90 -3.09 -9.48
N GLU A 112 19.94 -4.39 -9.22
CA GLU A 112 19.10 -5.07 -8.23
C GLU A 112 19.41 -4.62 -6.80
N VAL A 113 20.70 -4.45 -6.49
CA VAL A 113 21.16 -3.97 -5.17
C VAL A 113 20.75 -2.51 -4.98
N GLY A 114 20.90 -1.68 -6.02
CA GLY A 114 20.46 -0.28 -6.01
C GLY A 114 18.95 -0.14 -5.85
N ALA A 115 18.17 -0.96 -6.55
CA ALA A 115 16.71 -1.00 -6.42
C ALA A 115 16.27 -1.47 -5.02
N GLY A 116 16.93 -2.48 -4.46
CA GLY A 116 16.70 -2.95 -3.08
C GLY A 116 16.98 -1.89 -2.02
N VAL A 117 18.15 -1.24 -2.07
CA VAL A 117 18.50 -0.17 -1.12
C VAL A 117 17.59 1.04 -1.29
N GLY A 118 17.31 1.43 -2.54
CA GLY A 118 16.46 2.57 -2.85
C GLY A 118 15.02 2.40 -2.40
N THR A 119 14.44 1.22 -2.62
CA THR A 119 13.08 0.93 -2.14
C THR A 119 13.01 0.77 -0.63
N ALA A 120 14.04 0.23 0.03
CA ALA A 120 14.12 0.21 1.50
C ALA A 120 14.14 1.64 2.09
N GLY A 121 14.91 2.55 1.48
CA GLY A 121 14.92 3.96 1.84
C GLY A 121 13.56 4.63 1.66
N ALA A 122 12.93 4.45 0.50
CA ALA A 122 11.61 5.00 0.21
C ALA A 122 10.53 4.43 1.15
N PHE A 123 10.56 3.13 1.42
CA PHE A 123 9.62 2.48 2.34
C PHE A 123 9.76 3.04 3.76
N SER A 124 10.99 3.26 4.23
CA SER A 124 11.26 3.82 5.56
C SER A 124 10.68 5.24 5.72
N ILE A 125 10.82 6.09 4.69
CA ILE A 125 10.26 7.45 4.69
C ILE A 125 8.72 7.41 4.76
N THR A 126 8.10 6.52 3.96
CA THR A 126 6.63 6.38 3.98
C THR A 126 6.09 5.80 5.30
N ASP A 127 6.89 5.02 6.02
CA ASP A 127 6.49 4.46 7.32
C ASP A 127 6.64 5.45 8.47
N LEU A 128 7.62 6.34 8.44
CA LEU A 128 7.76 7.44 9.40
C LEU A 128 6.53 8.35 9.41
N GLY A 129 5.94 8.64 8.25
CA GLY A 129 4.64 9.32 8.17
C GLY A 129 3.45 8.45 8.63
N GLY A 130 3.59 7.12 8.52
CA GLY A 130 2.59 6.14 8.93
C GLY A 130 2.36 6.09 10.44
N VAL A 131 3.43 6.13 11.23
CA VAL A 131 3.38 6.16 12.72
C VAL A 131 2.67 7.42 13.21
N LEU A 132 2.97 8.58 12.61
CA LEU A 132 2.34 9.85 13.00
C LEU A 132 0.83 9.85 12.74
N VAL A 133 0.38 9.30 11.60
CA VAL A 133 -1.06 9.23 11.24
C VAL A 133 -1.82 8.18 12.06
N VAL A 134 -1.20 7.05 12.43
CA VAL A 134 -1.85 6.07 13.31
C VAL A 134 -2.03 6.65 14.71
N VAL A 135 -1.05 7.39 15.22
CA VAL A 135 -1.19 8.11 16.49
C VAL A 135 -2.29 9.16 16.38
N HIS A 136 -2.29 10.00 15.33
CA HIS A 136 -3.29 11.04 15.14
C HIS A 136 -4.72 10.49 14.97
N CYS A 137 -4.90 9.43 14.18
CA CYS A 137 -6.20 8.79 13.97
C CYS A 137 -6.68 7.94 15.17
N CYS A 138 -5.76 7.57 16.07
CA CYS A 138 -6.11 6.95 17.37
C CYS A 138 -6.33 8.01 18.47
N LEU A 139 -5.92 9.26 18.26
CA LEU A 139 -6.09 10.40 19.17
C LEU A 139 -7.34 11.24 18.85
N ASP A 140 -7.79 11.28 17.59
CA ASP A 140 -9.01 11.99 17.17
C ASP A 140 -10.31 11.18 17.41
N LEU A 141 -10.33 10.35 18.46
CA LEU A 141 -11.47 9.53 18.89
C LEU A 141 -11.77 9.79 20.37
#